data_AF-A0AAP3XPT2-F1
#
_entry.id   AF-A0AAP3XPT2-F1
#
_cell.length_a   1.000
_cell.length_b   1.000
_cell.length_c   1.000
_cell.angle_alpha   90.00
_cell.angle_beta   90.00
_cell.angle_gamma   90.00
#
_symmetry.space_group_name_H-M   'P 1'
#
loop_
_entity.id
_entity.type
_entity.pdbx_description
1 polymer ?
#
loop_
_entity_poly.entity_id
_entity_poly.type
_entity_poly.pdbx_seq_one_letter_code
_entity_poly.pdbx_strand_id
1 'polypeptide(L)'
;MSRALRLVRDRHEPADLAHAALAGLRQIRSTIGREVGYGAMRQLDDWLRECIRERSRRRFGGKAPRRTPQPALPARAGPGAVRSSTIVCDAVHTCFLLNALSPGDALLLPAAERLLDALCEGAGGPPAWPTLSDALGAEAGEIGYEPRQPEGLFRVQ
;
A
#
# COMPACT_ATOMS: atom_id res chain seq x y z
N MET A 1 3.27 -11.09 -0.02
CA MET A 1 2.13 -10.20 -0.34
C MET A 1 0.77 -10.90 -0.45
N SER A 2 0.53 -11.81 -1.42
CA SER A 2 -0.82 -12.34 -1.71
C SER A 2 -1.54 -13.01 -0.54
N ARG A 3 -0.80 -13.72 0.32
CA ARG A 3 -1.36 -14.37 1.51
C ARG A 3 -1.85 -13.34 2.54
N ALA A 4 -1.11 -12.24 2.73
CA ALA A 4 -1.47 -11.16 3.65
C ALA A 4 -2.76 -10.46 3.20
N LEU A 5 -2.84 -10.09 1.92
CA LEU A 5 -4.05 -9.46 1.36
C LEU A 5 -5.27 -10.38 1.40
N ARG A 6 -5.09 -11.67 1.12
CA ARG A 6 -6.16 -12.67 1.26
C ARG A 6 -6.64 -12.77 2.71
N LEU A 7 -5.73 -12.86 3.67
CA LEU A 7 -6.07 -12.91 5.09
C LEU A 7 -6.88 -11.70 5.53
N VAL A 8 -6.51 -10.50 5.07
CA VAL A 8 -7.24 -9.26 5.36
C VAL A 8 -8.64 -9.32 4.74
N ARG A 9 -8.72 -9.64 3.45
CA ARG A 9 -10.00 -9.72 2.72
C ARG A 9 -10.97 -10.73 3.33
N ASP A 10 -10.48 -11.87 3.79
CA ASP A 10 -11.33 -12.95 4.31
C ASP A 10 -11.85 -12.67 5.73
N ARG A 11 -11.28 -11.68 6.44
CA ARG A 11 -11.52 -11.46 7.89
C ARG A 11 -12.01 -10.06 8.24
N HIS A 12 -11.92 -9.12 7.31
CA HIS A 12 -12.11 -7.70 7.57
C HIS A 12 -12.92 -7.01 6.48
N GLU A 13 -13.41 -5.82 6.78
CA GLU A 13 -14.27 -5.06 5.87
C GLU A 13 -13.48 -4.53 4.66
N PRO A 14 -14.14 -4.22 3.52
CA PRO A 14 -13.49 -3.62 2.36
C PRO A 14 -12.71 -2.33 2.69
N ALA A 15 -13.22 -1.53 3.65
CA ALA A 15 -12.52 -0.35 4.14
C ALA A 15 -11.20 -0.70 4.84
N ASP A 16 -11.16 -1.79 5.63
CA ASP A 16 -9.93 -2.27 6.27
C ASP A 16 -8.90 -2.74 5.25
N LEU A 17 -9.36 -3.39 4.17
CA LEU A 17 -8.50 -3.82 3.06
C LEU A 17 -7.88 -2.62 2.34
N ALA A 18 -8.68 -1.61 2.02
CA ALA A 18 -8.21 -0.38 1.38
C ALA A 18 -7.23 0.40 2.27
N HIS A 19 -7.51 0.53 3.58
CA HIS A 19 -6.58 1.15 4.51
C HIS A 19 -5.26 0.39 4.63
N ALA A 20 -5.31 -0.94 4.73
CA ALA A 20 -4.11 -1.76 4.81
C ALA A 20 -3.28 -1.70 3.52
N ALA A 21 -3.94 -1.74 2.36
CA ALA A 21 -3.28 -1.58 1.06
C ALA A 21 -2.61 -0.21 0.91
N LEU A 22 -3.29 0.86 1.32
CA LEU A 22 -2.75 2.22 1.34
C LEU A 22 -1.55 2.34 2.28
N ALA A 23 -1.61 1.75 3.47
CA ALA A 23 -0.49 1.70 4.41
C ALA A 23 0.73 1.01 3.80
N GLY A 24 0.53 -0.14 3.14
CA GLY A 24 1.60 -0.84 2.44
C GLY A 24 2.22 -0.02 1.30
N LEU A 25 1.42 0.64 0.47
CA LEU A 25 1.92 1.52 -0.60
C LEU A 25 2.70 2.72 -0.04
N ARG A 26 2.22 3.31 1.06
CA ARG A 26 2.93 4.40 1.76
C ARG A 26 4.28 3.95 2.27
N GLN A 27 4.35 2.77 2.88
CA GLN A 27 5.62 2.20 3.35
C GLN A 27 6.58 1.96 2.19
N ILE A 28 6.11 1.43 1.06
CA ILE A 28 6.97 1.25 -0.13
C ILE A 28 7.51 2.60 -0.60
N ARG A 29 6.61 3.57 -0.82
CA ARG A 29 6.97 4.90 -1.33
C ARG A 29 7.93 5.64 -0.40
N SER A 30 7.67 5.64 0.91
CA SER A 30 8.51 6.27 1.93
C SER A 30 9.89 5.61 2.01
N THR A 31 9.94 4.28 1.98
CA THR A 31 11.21 3.54 2.03
C THR A 31 12.05 3.82 0.79
N ILE A 32 11.47 3.80 -0.41
CA ILE A 32 12.19 4.17 -1.65
C ILE A 32 12.68 5.62 -1.59
N GLY A 33 11.82 6.55 -1.14
CA GLY A 33 12.20 7.95 -1.00
C GLY A 33 13.36 8.17 -0.03
N ARG A 34 13.41 7.40 1.07
CA ARG A 34 14.46 7.51 2.10
C ARG A 34 15.76 6.79 1.71
N GLU A 35 15.67 5.58 1.18
CA GLU A 35 16.85 4.72 0.95
C GLU A 35 17.45 4.89 -0.45
N VAL A 36 16.64 5.23 -1.46
CA VAL A 36 17.08 5.35 -2.87
C VAL A 36 17.05 6.79 -3.34
N GLY A 37 16.08 7.57 -2.85
CA GLY A 37 15.96 9.00 -3.11
C GLY A 37 14.75 9.40 -3.97
N TYR A 38 14.58 10.71 -4.10
CA TYR A 38 13.41 11.33 -4.75
C TYR A 38 13.17 10.87 -6.19
N GLY A 39 14.24 10.67 -6.98
CA GLY A 39 14.13 10.23 -8.37
C GLY A 39 13.45 8.86 -8.53
N ALA A 40 13.80 7.90 -7.67
CA ALA A 40 13.20 6.56 -7.68
C ALA A 40 11.76 6.59 -7.15
N MET A 41 11.49 7.38 -6.11
CA MET A 41 10.13 7.59 -5.60
C MET A 41 9.22 8.17 -6.69
N ARG A 42 9.70 9.15 -7.47
CA ARG A 42 8.94 9.74 -8.58
C ARG A 42 8.65 8.72 -9.69
N GLN A 43 9.60 7.84 -10.01
CA GLN A 43 9.38 6.77 -10.98
C GLN A 43 8.29 5.80 -10.50
N LEU A 44 8.27 5.44 -9.22
CA LEU A 44 7.17 4.68 -8.64
C LEU A 44 5.84 5.42 -8.78
N ASP A 45 5.80 6.72 -8.45
CA ASP A 45 4.59 7.53 -8.54
C ASP A 45 4.05 7.59 -9.98
N ASP A 46 4.92 7.81 -10.97
CA ASP A 46 4.54 7.82 -12.39
C ASP A 46 4.04 6.44 -12.86
N TRP A 47 4.66 5.35 -12.40
CA TRP A 47 4.22 3.99 -12.67
C TRP A 47 2.84 3.68 -12.03
N LEU A 48 2.62 4.07 -10.78
CA LEU A 48 1.33 3.92 -10.09
C LEU A 48 0.23 4.72 -10.79
N ARG A 49 0.54 5.94 -11.24
CA ARG A 49 -0.39 6.77 -12.02
C ARG A 49 -0.84 6.07 -13.29
N GLU A 50 0.08 5.46 -14.04
CA GLU A 50 -0.27 4.74 -15.26
C GLU A 50 -1.08 3.47 -14.97
N CYS A 51 -0.72 2.75 -13.91
CA CYS A 51 -1.48 1.59 -13.43
C CYS A 51 -2.94 1.92 -13.11
N ILE A 52 -3.22 3.09 -12.53
CA ILE A 52 -4.58 3.56 -12.22
C ILE A 52 -5.32 3.98 -13.49
N ARG A 53 -4.63 4.65 -14.41
CA ARG A 53 -5.20 5.03 -15.72
C ARG A 53 -5.64 3.79 -16.49
N GLU A 54 -4.82 2.76 -16.53
CA GLU A 54 -5.13 1.51 -17.21
C GLU A 54 -6.32 0.79 -16.56
N ARG A 55 -6.36 0.69 -15.22
CA ARG A 55 -7.51 0.13 -14.49
C ARG A 55 -8.80 0.93 -14.76
N SER A 56 -8.69 2.24 -14.83
CA SER A 56 -9.82 3.13 -15.19
C SER A 56 -10.29 2.85 -16.61
N ARG A 57 -9.39 2.78 -17.59
CA ARG A 57 -9.72 2.46 -18.99
C ARG A 57 -10.41 1.11 -19.11
N ARG A 58 -9.90 0.07 -18.44
CA ARG A 58 -10.50 -1.27 -18.43
C ARG A 58 -11.91 -1.26 -17.84
N ARG A 59 -12.13 -0.55 -16.72
CA ARG A 59 -13.45 -0.43 -16.09
C ARG A 59 -14.49 0.21 -17.04
N PHE A 60 -14.08 1.17 -17.85
CA PHE A 60 -14.96 1.87 -18.79
C PHE A 60 -14.94 1.27 -20.22
N GLY A 61 -14.37 0.08 -20.39
CA GLY A 61 -14.35 -0.62 -21.68
C GLY A 61 -13.62 0.14 -22.78
N GLY A 62 -12.53 0.84 -22.45
CA GLY A 62 -11.71 1.61 -23.39
C GLY A 62 -12.34 2.91 -23.89
N LYS A 63 -13.58 3.23 -23.49
CA LYS A 63 -14.21 4.52 -23.77
C LYS A 63 -13.65 5.57 -22.83
N ALA A 64 -13.45 6.79 -23.32
CA ALA A 64 -13.12 7.91 -22.45
C ALA A 64 -14.13 7.95 -21.29
N PRO A 65 -13.67 8.01 -20.03
CA PRO A 65 -14.58 8.01 -18.90
C PRO A 65 -15.57 9.15 -19.13
N ARG A 66 -16.86 8.80 -19.24
CA ARG A 66 -17.90 9.80 -18.96
C ARG A 66 -17.61 10.34 -17.56
N ARG A 67 -18.11 11.52 -17.20
CA ARG A 67 -17.89 12.16 -15.88
C ARG A 67 -18.46 11.36 -14.69
N THR A 68 -18.46 10.04 -14.73
CA THR A 68 -18.64 9.15 -13.58
C THR A 68 -17.64 9.55 -12.50
N PRO A 69 -18.11 9.86 -11.29
CA PRO A 69 -17.26 10.15 -10.17
C PRO A 69 -16.27 9.00 -9.97
N GLN A 70 -14.98 9.34 -9.85
CA GLN A 70 -14.01 8.36 -9.38
C GLN A 70 -14.32 8.06 -7.90
N PRO A 71 -14.22 6.80 -7.47
CA PRO A 71 -14.43 6.45 -6.07
C PRO A 71 -13.44 7.21 -5.20
N ALA A 72 -13.94 7.77 -4.09
CA ALA A 72 -13.10 8.33 -3.06
C ALA A 72 -12.39 7.19 -2.30
N LEU A 73 -11.20 7.49 -1.75
CA LEU A 73 -10.60 6.62 -0.75
C LEU A 73 -11.52 6.57 0.49
N PRO A 74 -11.62 5.43 1.17
CA PRO A 74 -12.44 5.34 2.38
C PRO A 74 -11.95 6.37 3.41
N ALA A 75 -12.87 7.22 3.86
CA ALA A 75 -12.56 8.29 4.81
C ALA A 75 -12.39 7.78 6.25
N ARG A 76 -12.93 6.58 6.55
CA ARG A 76 -12.87 5.97 7.87
C ARG A 76 -12.31 4.56 7.75
N ALA A 77 -11.34 4.29 8.61
CA ALA A 77 -10.87 2.95 8.93
C ALA A 77 -12.01 2.14 9.56
N GLY A 78 -12.14 0.87 9.16
CA GLY A 78 -12.97 -0.08 9.88
C GLY A 78 -12.27 -0.55 11.17
N PRO A 79 -12.96 -1.38 11.99
CA PRO A 79 -12.44 -1.84 13.27
C PRO A 79 -11.19 -2.73 13.12
N GLY A 80 -10.96 -3.34 11.96
CA GLY A 80 -9.81 -4.19 11.68
C GLY A 80 -8.60 -3.45 11.10
N ALA A 81 -8.71 -2.17 10.76
CA ALA A 81 -7.74 -1.47 9.92
C ALA A 81 -6.32 -1.46 10.50
N VAL A 82 -6.17 -1.29 11.82
CA VAL A 82 -4.84 -1.30 12.48
C VAL A 82 -4.18 -2.66 12.28
N ARG A 83 -4.88 -3.75 12.64
CA ARG A 83 -4.37 -5.11 12.51
C ARG A 83 -4.05 -5.46 11.06
N SER A 84 -4.96 -5.13 10.15
CA SER A 84 -4.79 -5.36 8.71
C SER A 84 -3.59 -4.61 8.16
N SER A 85 -3.41 -3.35 8.56
CA SER A 85 -2.26 -2.54 8.17
C SER A 85 -0.96 -3.14 8.70
N THR A 86 -0.90 -3.57 9.96
CA THR A 86 0.28 -4.25 10.51
C THR A 86 0.67 -5.50 9.71
N ILE A 87 -0.31 -6.36 9.38
CA ILE A 87 -0.08 -7.57 8.60
C ILE A 87 0.46 -7.23 7.20
N VAL A 88 -0.10 -6.23 6.55
CA VAL A 88 0.33 -5.81 5.21
C VAL A 88 1.71 -5.16 5.25
N CYS A 89 1.97 -4.28 6.22
CA CYS A 89 3.25 -3.61 6.40
C CYS A 89 4.40 -4.60 6.72
N ASP A 90 4.14 -5.62 7.55
CA ASP A 90 5.08 -6.71 7.80
C ASP A 90 5.39 -7.50 6.51
N ALA A 91 4.37 -7.78 5.70
CA ALA A 91 4.56 -8.43 4.41
C ALA A 91 5.33 -7.54 3.41
N VAL A 92 5.14 -6.23 3.43
CA VAL A 92 5.93 -5.25 2.65
C VAL A 92 7.38 -5.26 3.10
N HIS A 93 7.63 -5.24 4.41
CA HIS A 93 8.98 -5.30 4.96
C HIS A 93 9.70 -6.58 4.51
N THR A 94 9.02 -7.72 4.57
CA THR A 94 9.53 -8.99 4.02
C THR A 94 9.84 -8.89 2.53
N CYS A 95 8.97 -8.23 1.74
CA CYS A 95 9.23 -8.00 0.32
C CYS A 95 10.49 -7.15 0.10
N PHE A 96 10.74 -6.12 0.90
CA PHE A 96 12.00 -5.34 0.83
C PHE A 96 13.22 -6.20 1.11
N LEU A 97 13.20 -6.99 2.19
CA LEU A 97 14.32 -7.87 2.57
C LEU A 97 14.64 -8.89 1.47
N LEU A 98 13.61 -9.50 0.89
CA LEU A 98 13.80 -10.47 -0.20
C LEU A 98 14.19 -9.81 -1.52
N ASN A 99 13.71 -8.59 -1.79
CA ASN A 99 14.06 -7.84 -2.99
C ASN A 99 15.54 -7.46 -2.99
N ALA A 100 16.13 -7.18 -1.82
CA ALA A 100 17.58 -6.96 -1.70
C ALA A 100 18.43 -8.16 -2.14
N LEU A 101 17.83 -9.37 -2.14
CA LEU A 101 18.48 -10.61 -2.57
C LEU A 101 18.09 -11.01 -4.01
N SER A 102 17.26 -10.21 -4.69
CA SER A 102 16.70 -10.53 -5.99
C SER A 102 17.18 -9.55 -7.06
N PRO A 103 17.53 -10.01 -8.28
CA PRO A 103 17.84 -9.10 -9.37
C PRO A 103 16.60 -8.34 -9.87
N GLY A 104 16.73 -7.03 -10.08
CA GLY A 104 15.80 -6.23 -10.90
C GLY A 104 14.41 -5.98 -10.31
N ASP A 105 14.29 -5.63 -9.02
CA ASP A 105 13.02 -5.25 -8.36
C ASP A 105 11.87 -6.27 -8.51
N ALA A 106 12.23 -7.54 -8.72
CA ALA A 106 11.32 -8.63 -9.07
C ALA A 106 10.22 -8.90 -8.03
N LEU A 107 10.35 -8.38 -6.80
CA LEU A 107 9.39 -8.61 -5.72
C LEU A 107 8.64 -7.34 -5.31
N LEU A 108 9.26 -6.16 -5.40
CA LEU A 108 8.65 -4.90 -4.97
C LEU A 108 7.58 -4.41 -5.94
N LEU A 109 7.83 -4.40 -7.25
CA LEU A 109 6.85 -3.94 -8.24
C LEU A 109 5.58 -4.82 -8.24
N PRO A 110 5.66 -6.17 -8.26
CA PRO A 110 4.47 -7.00 -8.16
C PRO A 110 3.75 -6.89 -6.81
N ALA A 111 4.47 -6.57 -5.72
CA ALA A 111 3.85 -6.31 -4.43
C ALA A 111 3.06 -4.99 -4.45
N ALA A 112 3.64 -3.92 -4.98
CA ALA A 112 2.98 -2.63 -5.17
C ALA A 112 1.74 -2.76 -6.07
N GLU A 113 1.82 -3.54 -7.15
CA GLU A 113 0.68 -3.79 -8.04
C GLU A 113 -0.47 -4.48 -7.31
N ARG A 114 -0.17 -5.51 -6.51
CA ARG A 114 -1.17 -6.22 -5.71
C ARG A 114 -1.80 -5.36 -4.62
N LEU A 115 -1.01 -4.48 -4.01
CA LEU A 115 -1.55 -3.50 -3.06
C LEU A 115 -2.49 -2.53 -3.77
N LEU A 116 -2.12 -2.06 -4.95
CA LEU A 116 -2.98 -1.19 -5.75
C LEU A 116 -4.30 -1.88 -6.16
N ASP A 117 -4.25 -3.17 -6.51
CA ASP A 117 -5.46 -3.96 -6.78
C ASP A 117 -6.36 -4.08 -5.55
N ALA A 118 -5.78 -4.41 -4.39
CA ALA A 118 -6.52 -4.50 -3.13
C ALA A 118 -7.12 -3.14 -2.71
N LEU A 119 -6.40 -2.05 -2.97
CA LEU A 119 -6.91 -0.69 -2.75
C LEU A 119 -8.11 -0.41 -3.64
N CYS A 120 -8.01 -0.73 -4.94
CA CYS A 120 -9.11 -0.54 -5.88
C CYS A 120 -10.32 -1.41 -5.50
N GLU A 121 -10.10 -2.64 -5.05
CA GLU A 121 -11.15 -3.54 -4.56
C GLU A 121 -11.86 -2.94 -3.34
N GLY A 122 -11.09 -2.56 -2.31
CA GLY A 122 -11.63 -2.01 -1.07
C GLY A 122 -12.32 -0.65 -1.23
N ALA A 123 -11.89 0.17 -2.20
CA ALA A 123 -12.49 1.47 -2.52
C ALA A 123 -13.65 1.39 -3.52
N GLY A 124 -13.96 0.21 -4.09
CA GLY A 124 -15.01 0.06 -5.11
C GLY A 124 -14.63 0.59 -6.50
N GLY A 125 -13.33 0.69 -6.78
CA GLY A 125 -12.74 1.00 -8.07
C GLY A 125 -11.45 1.83 -7.98
N PRO A 126 -10.86 2.20 -9.14
CA PRO A 126 -9.63 2.99 -9.17
C PRO A 126 -9.87 4.43 -8.69
N PRO A 127 -9.14 4.91 -7.67
CA PRO A 127 -9.28 6.27 -7.16
C PRO A 127 -8.65 7.30 -8.11
N ALA A 128 -8.95 8.58 -7.88
CA ALA A 128 -8.28 9.68 -8.57
C ALA A 128 -6.79 9.74 -8.21
N TRP A 129 -5.92 9.99 -9.19
CA TRP A 129 -4.49 10.15 -8.92
C TRP A 129 -4.18 11.25 -7.89
N PRO A 130 -4.76 12.47 -7.96
CA PRO A 130 -4.51 13.49 -6.94
C PRO A 130 -4.84 13.00 -5.52
N THR A 131 -6.02 12.40 -5.35
CA THR A 131 -6.46 11.85 -4.05
C THR A 131 -5.53 10.75 -3.54
N LEU A 132 -5.05 9.87 -4.41
CA LEU A 132 -4.09 8.85 -4.02
C LEU A 132 -2.73 9.46 -3.68
N SER A 133 -2.22 10.35 -4.53
CA SER A 133 -0.92 11.02 -4.34
C SER A 133 -0.89 11.75 -2.99
N ASP A 134 -1.95 12.46 -2.65
CA ASP A 134 -2.10 13.14 -1.37
C ASP A 134 -2.13 12.14 -0.20
N ALA A 135 -2.89 11.06 -0.34
CA ALA A 135 -2.97 10.01 0.68
C ALA A 135 -1.65 9.24 0.86
N LEU A 136 -0.85 9.11 -0.20
CA LEU A 136 0.49 8.53 -0.19
C LEU A 136 1.54 9.48 0.41
N GLY A 137 1.31 10.79 0.28
CA GLY A 137 2.18 11.85 0.78
C GLY A 137 1.87 12.28 2.22
N ALA A 138 0.66 12.01 2.72
CA ALA A 138 0.37 12.18 4.13
C ALA A 138 1.38 11.39 4.95
N GLU A 139 1.99 12.01 5.97
CA GLU A 139 2.77 11.24 6.94
C GLU A 139 1.86 10.24 7.62
N ALA A 140 2.34 9.01 7.81
CA ALA A 140 1.63 8.04 8.63
C ALA A 140 1.58 8.63 10.04
N GLY A 141 0.54 9.42 10.32
CA GLY A 141 0.30 10.00 11.63
C GLY A 141 0.52 8.88 12.62
N GLU A 142 1.56 9.04 13.44
CA GLU A 142 2.22 8.05 14.27
C GLU A 142 1.32 6.84 14.56
N ILE A 143 1.35 5.83 13.69
CA ILE A 143 0.98 4.49 14.12
C ILE A 143 2.24 4.04 14.85
N GLY A 144 2.35 4.45 16.11
CA GLY A 144 3.46 4.16 16.99
C GLY A 144 3.76 2.67 17.01
N TYR A 145 4.69 2.27 16.16
CA TYR A 145 5.52 1.11 16.41
C TYR A 145 6.72 1.64 17.18
N GLU A 146 6.56 1.81 18.49
CA GLU A 146 7.72 1.66 19.35
C GLU A 146 8.12 0.19 19.25
N PRO A 147 9.31 -0.16 18.72
CA PRO A 147 9.82 -1.49 18.92
C PRO A 147 9.86 -1.71 20.43
N ARG A 148 9.12 -2.70 20.94
CA ARG A 148 9.29 -3.14 22.33
C ARG A 148 10.78 -3.40 22.50
N GLN A 149 11.46 -2.53 23.23
CA GLN A 149 12.79 -2.83 23.69
C GLN A 149 12.67 -4.12 24.51
N PRO A 150 13.51 -5.14 24.27
CA PRO A 150 13.50 -6.31 25.11
C PRO A 150 13.91 -5.86 26.51
N GLU A 151 12.92 -5.67 27.39
CA GLU A 151 13.19 -5.44 28.80
C GLU A 151 13.91 -6.68 29.35
N GLY A 152 15.19 -6.49 29.69
CA GLY A 152 15.81 -7.16 30.82
C GLY A 152 15.96 -8.67 30.74
N LEU A 153 16.56 -9.21 29.67
CA LEU A 153 16.90 -10.65 29.61
C LEU A 153 18.38 -10.95 29.44
N PHE A 154 19.28 -10.09 29.92
CA PHE A 154 20.65 -10.50 30.31
C PHE A 154 21.18 -9.60 31.43
N ARG A 155 20.86 -9.92 32.70
CA ARG A 155 21.82 -9.68 33.79
C ARG A 155 22.62 -10.96 33.95
N VAL A 156 23.82 -10.95 33.39
CA VAL A 156 24.87 -11.91 33.77
C VAL A 156 25.26 -11.53 35.19
N GLN A 157 25.01 -12.43 36.15
CA GLN A 157 25.70 -12.45 37.44
C GLN A 157 26.92 -13.34 37.32
#